data_AF-A0AAJ2UL08-F1
#
_entry.id   AF-A0AAJ2UL08-F1
#
_cell.length_a   1.000
_cell.length_b   1.000
_cell.length_c   1.000
_cell.angle_alpha   90.00
_cell.angle_beta   90.00
_cell.angle_gamma   90.00
#
_symmetry.space_group_name_H-M   'P 1'
#
loop_
_entity.id
_entity.type
_entity.pdbx_description
1 polymer ?
#
loop_
_entity_poly.entity_id
_entity_poly.type
_entity_poly.pdbx_seq_one_letter_code
_entity_poly.pdbx_strand_id
1 'polypeptide(L)'
;MPRLYGFDDQSRQRLRDGEVGPLRQMVSRALVDESTSNQEIAVWANGEGYRGTLGGEWKDASVGRLFRNPAIAGLRYDEDGELVDAGHPGAITREEFEALQKREQSRKAADANPPYDYLLTDGAASCGKCANALQGARSNAGTPGYRCRPKDKQGRGGCGEVRIDAELLESHVGEYVVAELLKPGIRDQILKAQAAVREQLKQLSQEADDLVARRTEAGTLYGQRQISGDSFVAADREITASLKTVRSRLRYAEQMAQFSLGNAKDLVRWWNTAPTASKKAIAMLLLENVEVFPASARGVRTLEPGRAVLRWRKLSSLSGG
;
A
#
# COMPACT_ATOMS: atom_id res chain seq x y z
N MET A 1 -7.90 2.10 32.88
CA MET A 1 -6.96 1.43 31.93
C MET A 1 -6.32 0.25 32.66
N PRO A 2 -5.94 -0.85 31.99
CA PRO A 2 -5.20 -1.92 32.66
C PRO A 2 -3.82 -1.40 33.12
N ARG A 3 -3.31 -1.94 34.23
CA ARG A 3 -1.95 -1.68 34.71
C ARG A 3 -0.90 -2.16 33.69
N LEU A 4 0.32 -1.63 33.79
CA LEU A 4 1.46 -2.10 33.00
C LEU A 4 2.02 -3.39 33.61
N TYR A 5 2.44 -4.32 32.75
CA TYR A 5 3.07 -5.58 33.20
C TYR A 5 4.39 -5.27 33.91
N GLY A 6 4.63 -5.90 35.07
CA GLY A 6 5.75 -5.60 35.96
C GLY A 6 5.45 -4.62 37.08
N PHE A 7 4.24 -4.03 37.10
CA PHE A 7 3.82 -3.04 38.11
C PHE A 7 2.51 -3.47 38.80
N ASP A 8 2.37 -3.14 40.08
CA ASP A 8 1.18 -3.50 40.86
C ASP A 8 -0.06 -2.70 40.47
N ASP A 9 0.12 -1.43 40.10
CA ASP A 9 -0.97 -0.52 39.77
C ASP A 9 -0.56 0.50 38.71
N GLN A 10 -1.47 1.43 38.40
CA GLN A 10 -1.24 2.46 37.37
C GLN A 10 -0.25 3.55 37.80
N SER A 11 0.02 3.71 39.10
CA SER A 11 0.96 4.72 39.62
C SER A 11 2.42 4.40 39.31
N ARG A 12 2.70 3.10 39.03
CA ARG A 12 4.04 2.56 38.72
C ARG A 12 5.08 2.76 39.83
N GLN A 13 4.62 3.11 41.04
CA GLN A 13 5.50 3.35 42.19
C GLN A 13 6.05 2.05 42.80
N ARG A 14 5.38 0.92 42.55
CA ARG A 14 5.79 -0.41 43.06
C ARG A 14 5.87 -1.42 41.93
N LEU A 15 7.00 -2.13 41.92
CA LEU A 15 7.22 -3.27 41.05
C LEU A 15 6.54 -4.51 41.60
N ARG A 16 6.09 -5.38 40.70
CA ARG A 16 5.41 -6.63 41.04
C ARG A 16 6.37 -7.80 40.89
N ASP A 17 6.81 -8.37 42.00
CA ASP A 17 7.86 -9.43 42.03
C ASP A 17 7.58 -10.59 41.07
N GLY A 18 6.32 -11.04 41.00
CA GLY A 18 5.90 -12.14 40.11
C GLY A 18 5.92 -11.82 38.61
N GLU A 19 6.12 -10.57 38.21
CA GLU A 19 6.14 -10.14 36.79
C GLU A 19 7.45 -9.50 36.37
N VAL A 20 8.25 -8.96 37.30
CA VAL A 20 9.56 -8.38 37.00
C VAL A 20 10.53 -9.43 36.46
N GLY A 21 10.60 -10.60 37.11
CA GLY A 21 11.44 -11.71 36.65
C GLY A 21 11.12 -12.15 35.23
N PRO A 22 9.85 -12.50 34.92
CA PRO A 22 9.40 -12.80 33.57
C PRO A 22 9.72 -11.69 32.55
N LEU A 23 9.46 -10.42 32.89
CA LEU A 23 9.76 -9.29 32.01
C LEU A 23 11.26 -9.21 31.68
N ARG A 24 12.13 -9.28 32.68
CA ARG A 24 13.59 -9.29 32.47
C ARG A 24 14.05 -10.45 31.61
N GLN A 25 13.46 -11.64 31.80
CA GLN A 25 13.79 -12.81 31.00
C GLN A 25 13.32 -12.70 29.54
N MET A 26 12.16 -12.06 29.30
CA MET A 26 11.70 -11.75 27.94
C MET A 26 12.64 -10.75 27.25
N VAL A 27 13.08 -9.72 27.98
CA VAL A 27 14.02 -8.70 27.48
C VAL A 27 15.40 -9.31 27.21
N SER A 28 15.94 -10.11 28.14
CA SER A 28 17.20 -10.82 27.96
C SER A 28 17.19 -11.69 26.70
N ARG A 29 16.13 -12.46 26.45
CA ARG A 29 15.98 -13.24 25.21
C ARG A 29 15.97 -12.38 23.95
N ALA A 30 15.33 -11.21 24.02
CA ALA A 30 15.31 -10.27 22.92
C ALA A 30 16.68 -9.66 22.61
N LEU A 31 17.57 -9.53 23.61
CA LEU A 31 18.85 -8.84 23.50
C LEU A 31 20.05 -9.79 23.31
N VAL A 32 19.95 -11.05 23.77
CA VAL A 32 21.01 -12.07 23.57
C VAL A 32 21.07 -12.51 22.12
N ASP A 33 19.93 -12.65 21.46
CA ASP A 33 19.83 -12.96 20.04
C ASP A 33 18.83 -12.02 19.37
N GLU A 34 19.37 -11.00 18.68
CA GLU A 34 18.57 -9.99 18.00
C GLU A 34 17.64 -10.58 16.92
N SER A 35 17.95 -11.78 16.40
CA SER A 35 17.13 -12.50 15.41
C SER A 35 15.89 -13.15 16.01
N THR A 36 15.86 -13.34 17.34
CA THR A 36 14.69 -13.92 18.04
C THR A 36 13.48 -13.03 17.80
N SER A 37 12.40 -13.59 17.26
CA SER A 37 11.16 -12.87 16.99
C SER A 37 10.35 -12.59 18.28
N ASN A 38 9.50 -11.57 18.27
CA ASN A 38 8.60 -11.33 19.42
C ASN A 38 7.57 -12.48 19.57
N GLN A 39 7.26 -13.19 18.48
CA GLN A 39 6.42 -14.39 18.50
C GLN A 39 7.10 -15.55 19.24
N GLU A 40 8.39 -15.81 19.01
CA GLU A 40 9.13 -16.86 19.74
C GLU A 40 9.22 -16.55 21.23
N ILE A 41 9.46 -15.28 21.59
CA ILE A 41 9.44 -14.83 22.99
C ILE A 41 8.05 -15.05 23.61
N ALA A 42 6.98 -14.77 22.87
CA ALA A 42 5.62 -15.00 23.32
C ALA A 42 5.32 -16.49 23.55
N VAL A 43 5.74 -17.36 22.61
CA VAL A 43 5.60 -18.82 22.74
C VAL A 43 6.34 -19.33 23.97
N TRP A 44 7.60 -18.91 24.17
CA TRP A 44 8.37 -19.27 25.33
C TRP A 44 7.69 -18.80 26.63
N ALA A 45 7.33 -17.51 26.72
CA ALA A 45 6.69 -16.96 27.92
C ALA A 45 5.38 -17.68 28.27
N ASN A 46 4.60 -18.06 27.26
CA ASN A 46 3.38 -18.83 27.48
C ASN A 46 3.65 -20.25 27.98
N GLY A 47 4.72 -20.89 27.47
CA GLY A 47 5.19 -22.22 27.88
C GLY A 47 5.66 -22.27 29.32
N GLU A 48 6.29 -21.20 29.81
CA GLU A 48 6.65 -21.03 31.25
C GLU A 48 5.44 -20.70 32.14
N GLY A 49 4.24 -20.59 31.57
CA GLY A 49 3.03 -20.25 32.31
C GLY A 49 2.85 -18.75 32.58
N TYR A 50 3.71 -17.87 32.05
CA TYR A 50 3.54 -16.43 32.20
C TYR A 50 2.34 -15.93 31.39
N ARG A 51 1.57 -15.02 31.98
CA ARG A 51 0.35 -14.44 31.39
C ARG A 51 0.37 -12.93 31.52
N GLY A 52 -0.32 -12.25 30.62
CA GLY A 52 -0.46 -10.79 30.65
C GLY A 52 -1.31 -10.32 31.84
N THR A 53 -1.44 -9.00 32.02
CA THR A 53 -2.07 -8.37 33.20
C THR A 53 -3.56 -8.73 33.40
N LEU A 54 -4.24 -9.21 32.36
CA LEU A 54 -5.63 -9.70 32.39
C LEU A 54 -5.74 -11.22 32.30
N GLY A 55 -4.64 -11.96 32.51
CA GLY A 55 -4.60 -13.43 32.47
C GLY A 55 -4.53 -14.05 31.07
N GLY A 56 -4.53 -13.24 30.01
CA GLY A 56 -4.41 -13.71 28.63
C GLY A 56 -2.99 -14.16 28.25
N GLU A 57 -2.89 -14.98 27.20
CA GLU A 57 -1.62 -15.39 26.61
C GLU A 57 -0.88 -14.22 25.95
N TRP A 58 0.45 -14.29 25.97
CA TRP A 58 1.31 -13.44 25.18
C TRP A 58 1.17 -13.76 23.69
N LYS A 59 1.15 -12.69 22.89
CA LYS A 59 1.20 -12.69 21.43
C LYS A 59 2.33 -11.79 20.97
N ASP A 60 2.84 -12.01 19.76
CA ASP A 60 3.81 -11.13 19.09
C ASP A 60 3.54 -9.63 19.32
N ALA A 61 2.30 -9.20 19.02
CA ALA A 61 1.89 -7.80 19.14
C ALA A 61 1.91 -7.27 20.57
N SER A 62 1.63 -8.11 21.57
CA SER A 62 1.65 -7.70 22.99
C SER A 62 3.07 -7.60 23.54
N VAL A 63 3.97 -8.51 23.14
CA VAL A 63 5.41 -8.43 23.47
C VAL A 63 6.01 -7.17 22.86
N GLY A 64 5.75 -6.93 21.56
CA GLY A 64 6.22 -5.72 20.89
C GLY A 64 5.66 -4.43 21.50
N ARG A 65 4.40 -4.42 21.98
CA ARG A 65 3.84 -3.26 22.69
C ARG A 65 4.53 -3.01 24.03
N LEU A 66 4.85 -4.07 24.77
CA LEU A 66 5.57 -3.98 26.03
C LEU A 66 6.98 -3.41 25.82
N PHE A 67 7.75 -3.98 24.90
CA PHE A 67 9.14 -3.56 24.62
C PHE A 67 9.28 -2.14 24.08
N ARG A 68 8.21 -1.55 23.52
CA ARG A 68 8.21 -0.15 23.06
C ARG A 68 7.78 0.85 24.13
N ASN A 69 7.39 0.40 25.32
CA ASN A 69 6.89 1.29 26.36
C ASN A 69 8.04 1.74 27.29
N PRO A 70 8.49 3.00 27.25
CA PRO A 70 9.64 3.47 28.05
C PRO A 70 9.43 3.34 29.56
N ALA A 71 8.16 3.27 30.01
CA ALA A 71 7.85 3.09 31.42
C ALA A 71 8.36 1.74 31.98
N ILE A 72 8.62 0.71 31.17
CA ILE A 72 9.24 -0.53 31.71
C ILE A 72 10.65 -0.29 32.25
N ALA A 73 11.30 0.79 31.83
CA ALA A 73 12.63 1.22 32.25
C ALA A 73 12.63 2.44 33.20
N GLY A 74 11.46 2.85 33.69
CA GLY A 74 11.35 4.08 34.50
C GLY A 74 11.48 5.37 33.68
N LEU A 75 11.30 5.29 32.35
CA LEU A 75 11.51 6.40 31.42
C LEU A 75 10.20 6.91 30.82
N ARG A 76 10.25 8.12 30.27
CA ARG A 76 9.20 8.72 29.45
C ARG A 76 9.81 9.57 28.34
N TYR A 77 9.04 9.83 27.29
CA TYR A 77 9.39 10.86 26.30
C TYR A 77 8.94 12.24 26.82
N ASP A 78 9.75 13.26 26.62
CA ASP A 78 9.37 14.66 26.82
C ASP A 78 8.70 15.26 25.57
N GLU A 79 8.50 16.59 25.55
CA GLU A 79 7.85 17.29 24.44
C GLU A 79 8.71 17.30 23.16
N ASP A 80 10.03 17.21 23.32
CA ASP A 80 11.00 17.18 22.23
C ASP A 80 11.25 15.76 21.70
N GLY A 81 10.71 14.74 22.39
CA GLY A 81 10.82 13.33 22.02
C GLY A 81 12.05 12.63 22.60
N GLU A 82 12.71 13.24 23.59
CA GLU A 82 13.89 12.69 24.25
C GLU A 82 13.52 11.80 25.45
N LEU A 83 14.35 10.79 25.72
CA LEU A 83 14.12 9.86 26.84
C LEU A 83 14.62 10.43 28.18
N VAL A 84 13.67 10.90 28.98
CA VAL A 84 13.91 11.45 30.32
C VAL A 84 13.41 10.51 31.42
N ASP A 85 13.89 10.74 32.64
CA ASP A 85 13.41 10.04 33.84
C ASP A 85 11.91 10.33 34.07
N ALA A 86 11.14 9.28 34.34
CA ALA A 86 9.71 9.36 34.65
C ALA A 86 9.40 9.45 36.15
N GLY A 87 10.42 9.37 37.03
CA GLY A 87 10.25 9.49 38.47
C GLY A 87 9.58 8.28 39.13
N HIS A 88 9.74 7.10 38.51
CA HIS A 88 9.25 5.83 39.05
C HIS A 88 10.23 4.70 38.73
N PRO A 89 10.26 3.60 39.52
CA PRO A 89 11.20 2.52 39.27
C PRO A 89 11.00 1.89 37.89
N GLY A 90 12.10 1.44 37.28
CA GLY A 90 12.14 0.60 36.08
C GLY A 90 12.27 -0.88 36.45
N ALA A 91 11.55 -1.75 35.74
CA ALA A 91 11.77 -3.18 35.81
C ALA A 91 13.06 -3.60 35.08
N ILE A 92 13.43 -2.87 34.03
CA ILE A 92 14.68 -3.01 33.27
C ILE A 92 15.49 -1.70 33.32
N THR A 93 16.74 -1.72 32.85
CA THR A 93 17.58 -0.50 32.81
C THR A 93 17.31 0.34 31.56
N ARG A 94 17.81 1.59 31.57
CA ARG A 94 17.79 2.48 30.40
C ARG A 94 18.52 1.85 29.22
N GLU A 95 19.69 1.28 29.46
CA GLU A 95 20.54 0.67 28.45
C GLU A 95 19.85 -0.51 27.77
N GLU A 96 19.15 -1.35 28.56
CA GLU A 96 18.34 -2.45 28.03
C GLU A 96 17.19 -1.93 27.16
N PHE A 97 16.53 -0.84 27.56
CA PHE A 97 15.46 -0.23 26.76
C PHE A 97 15.96 0.42 25.47
N GLU A 98 17.09 1.11 25.52
CA GLU A 98 17.74 1.67 24.33
C GLU A 98 18.20 0.56 23.37
N ALA A 99 18.69 -0.57 23.89
CA ALA A 99 19.02 -1.74 23.09
C ALA A 99 17.76 -2.36 22.43
N LEU A 100 16.63 -2.44 23.14
CA LEU A 100 15.35 -2.86 22.56
C LEU A 100 14.91 -1.95 21.40
N GLN A 101 15.10 -0.63 21.53
CA GLN A 101 14.80 0.33 20.47
C GLN A 101 15.73 0.16 19.26
N LYS A 102 17.04 -0.03 19.49
CA LYS A 102 18.01 -0.31 18.42
C LYS A 102 17.65 -1.59 17.65
N ARG A 103 17.28 -2.66 18.36
CA ARG A 103 16.78 -3.91 17.75
C ARG A 103 15.51 -3.70 16.93
N GLU A 104 14.60 -2.84 17.39
CA GLU A 104 13.39 -2.52 16.60
C GLU A 104 13.74 -1.73 15.33
N GLN A 105 14.68 -0.79 15.43
CA GLN A 105 15.16 -0.01 14.28
C GLN A 105 15.92 -0.86 13.27
N SER A 106 16.80 -1.77 13.74
CA SER A 106 17.55 -2.68 12.87
C SER A 106 16.62 -3.63 12.12
N ARG A 107 15.57 -4.15 12.77
CA ARG A 107 14.53 -4.95 12.10
C ARG A 107 13.74 -4.13 11.08
N LYS A 108 13.36 -2.89 11.39
CA LYS A 108 12.70 -2.00 10.40
C LYS A 108 13.58 -1.72 9.18
N ALA A 109 14.90 -1.61 9.36
CA ALA A 109 15.85 -1.38 8.29
C ALA A 109 16.17 -2.65 7.49
N ALA A 110 16.22 -3.81 8.15
CA ALA A 110 16.50 -5.10 7.53
C ALA A 110 15.29 -5.68 6.75
N ASP A 111 14.06 -5.36 7.16
CA ASP A 111 12.82 -5.93 6.59
C ASP A 111 12.18 -5.10 5.46
N ALA A 112 12.81 -4.01 5.02
CA ALA A 112 12.34 -3.31 3.83
C ALA A 112 12.68 -4.13 2.59
N ASN A 113 11.85 -5.16 2.31
CA ASN A 113 11.82 -5.82 1.02
C ASN A 113 11.89 -4.72 -0.06
N PRO A 114 12.80 -4.83 -1.05
CA PRO A 114 12.94 -3.79 -2.05
C PRO A 114 11.58 -3.50 -2.70
N PRO A 115 11.29 -2.24 -3.06
CA PRO A 115 10.03 -1.92 -3.70
C PRO A 115 9.82 -2.82 -4.92
N TYR A 116 8.65 -3.44 -5.03
CA TYR A 116 8.28 -4.18 -6.23
C TYR A 116 7.59 -3.22 -7.19
N ASP A 117 8.05 -3.20 -8.43
CA ASP A 117 7.53 -2.34 -9.47
C ASP A 117 6.37 -3.04 -10.20
N TYR A 118 5.16 -2.83 -9.70
CA TYR A 118 3.97 -3.52 -10.17
C TYR A 118 3.48 -2.98 -11.51
N LEU A 119 3.42 -3.85 -12.53
CA LEU A 119 2.97 -3.52 -13.89
C LEU A 119 1.48 -3.13 -13.96
N LEU A 120 0.62 -3.79 -13.17
CA LEU A 120 -0.84 -3.76 -13.30
C LEU A 120 -1.52 -3.02 -12.14
N THR A 121 -0.87 -1.97 -11.63
CA THR A 121 -1.42 -1.05 -10.62
C THR A 121 -2.23 0.09 -11.27
N ASP A 122 -2.77 1.00 -10.45
CA ASP A 122 -3.49 2.20 -10.90
C ASP A 122 -4.71 1.94 -11.78
N GLY A 123 -5.40 0.83 -11.53
CA GLY A 123 -6.64 0.47 -12.23
C GLY A 123 -6.43 -0.34 -13.52
N ALA A 124 -5.20 -0.74 -13.83
CA ALA A 124 -4.93 -1.65 -14.95
C ALA A 124 -5.48 -3.09 -14.73
N ALA A 125 -5.69 -3.49 -13.47
CA ALA A 125 -6.30 -4.77 -13.12
C ALA A 125 -7.46 -4.62 -12.12
N SER A 126 -8.48 -5.46 -12.27
CA SER A 126 -9.67 -5.49 -11.42
C SER A 126 -10.06 -6.90 -10.97
N CYS A 127 -10.83 -6.97 -9.90
CA CYS A 127 -11.36 -8.22 -9.37
C CYS A 127 -12.54 -8.69 -10.21
N GLY A 128 -12.43 -9.85 -10.88
CA GLY A 128 -13.49 -10.46 -11.67
C GLY A 128 -14.75 -10.84 -10.88
N LYS A 129 -14.68 -10.88 -9.54
CA LYS A 129 -15.85 -11.15 -8.67
C LYS A 129 -16.64 -9.89 -8.29
N CYS A 130 -15.96 -8.76 -8.04
CA CYS A 130 -16.58 -7.58 -7.43
C CYS A 130 -16.17 -6.24 -8.06
N ALA A 131 -15.52 -6.28 -9.23
CA ALA A 131 -15.05 -5.15 -10.04
C ALA A 131 -14.09 -4.14 -9.36
N ASN A 132 -13.80 -4.27 -8.07
CA ASN A 132 -12.84 -3.41 -7.39
C ASN A 132 -11.43 -3.57 -7.98
N ALA A 133 -10.72 -2.46 -8.14
CA ALA A 133 -9.33 -2.45 -8.59
C ALA A 133 -8.45 -3.32 -7.67
N LEU A 134 -7.55 -4.10 -8.27
CA LEU A 134 -6.56 -4.85 -7.53
C LEU A 134 -5.45 -3.91 -7.06
N GLN A 135 -4.87 -4.23 -5.91
CA GLN A 135 -3.76 -3.49 -5.33
C GLN A 135 -2.55 -4.41 -5.20
N GLY A 136 -1.36 -3.86 -5.46
CA GLY A 136 -0.10 -4.52 -5.13
C GLY A 136 -0.02 -4.76 -3.63
N ALA A 137 0.26 -6.00 -3.23
CA ALA A 137 0.37 -6.42 -1.84
C ALA A 137 1.21 -7.68 -1.71
N ARG A 138 2.28 -7.59 -0.90
CA ARG A 138 3.11 -8.73 -0.56
C ARG A 138 2.36 -9.73 0.32
N SER A 139 2.72 -11.01 0.21
CA SER A 139 2.27 -12.06 1.12
C SER A 139 3.01 -11.96 2.45
N ASN A 140 2.61 -12.75 3.45
CA ASN A 140 3.35 -12.84 4.71
C ASN A 140 4.78 -13.37 4.51
N ALA A 141 5.03 -14.14 3.44
CA ALA A 141 6.36 -14.62 3.06
C ALA A 141 7.14 -13.61 2.18
N GLY A 142 6.66 -12.36 2.08
CA GLY A 142 7.29 -11.32 1.27
C GLY A 142 6.97 -11.38 -0.23
N THR A 143 6.38 -12.46 -0.75
CA THR A 143 6.12 -12.59 -2.21
C THR A 143 5.17 -11.50 -2.74
N PRO A 144 5.58 -10.69 -3.74
CA PRO A 144 4.71 -9.71 -4.41
C PRO A 144 3.46 -10.34 -5.01
N GLY A 145 2.35 -9.61 -5.00
CA GLY A 145 1.11 -10.12 -5.59
C GLY A 145 0.06 -9.05 -5.74
N TYR A 146 -0.97 -9.36 -6.52
CA TYR A 146 -2.16 -8.55 -6.66
C TYR A 146 -3.25 -9.10 -5.76
N ARG A 147 -3.94 -8.23 -5.03
CA ARG A 147 -5.10 -8.63 -4.22
C ARG A 147 -6.27 -7.68 -4.35
N CYS A 148 -7.46 -8.24 -4.27
CA CYS A 148 -8.66 -7.49 -3.97
C CYS A 148 -8.64 -7.18 -2.47
N ARG A 149 -8.43 -5.92 -2.09
CA ARG A 149 -8.34 -5.51 -0.68
C ARG A 149 -9.71 -5.72 0.01
N PRO A 150 -9.80 -6.47 1.12
CA PRO A 150 -11.04 -6.61 1.88
C PRO A 150 -11.58 -5.25 2.34
N LYS A 151 -12.89 -5.16 2.51
CA LYS A 151 -13.55 -3.96 3.06
C LYS A 151 -12.94 -3.57 4.41
N ASP A 152 -12.62 -2.29 4.56
CA ASP A 152 -12.21 -1.71 5.83
C ASP A 152 -13.41 -1.51 6.77
N LYS A 153 -13.16 -0.98 7.98
CA LYS A 153 -14.21 -0.70 8.97
C LYS A 153 -15.25 0.32 8.48
N GLN A 154 -14.92 1.10 7.45
CA GLN A 154 -15.80 2.07 6.82
C GLN A 154 -16.49 1.48 5.57
N GLY A 155 -16.36 0.17 5.33
CA GLY A 155 -16.95 -0.53 4.19
C GLY A 155 -16.24 -0.30 2.85
N ARG A 156 -15.08 0.38 2.82
CA ARG A 156 -14.33 0.68 1.59
C ARG A 156 -13.41 -0.47 1.24
N GLY A 157 -13.48 -0.95 0.01
CA GLY A 157 -12.68 -2.06 -0.50
C GLY A 157 -13.53 -3.06 -1.29
N GLY A 158 -12.89 -4.16 -1.71
CA GLY A 158 -13.54 -5.27 -2.40
C GLY A 158 -13.72 -6.51 -1.52
N CYS A 159 -13.93 -7.65 -2.17
CA CYS A 159 -14.34 -8.90 -1.50
C CYS A 159 -13.25 -9.58 -0.66
N GLY A 160 -11.96 -9.31 -0.89
CA GLY A 160 -10.89 -10.00 -0.16
C GLY A 160 -10.52 -11.39 -0.69
N GLU A 161 -11.28 -11.94 -1.64
CA GLU A 161 -11.19 -13.34 -2.07
C GLU A 161 -10.27 -13.58 -3.26
N VAL A 162 -9.94 -12.52 -4.02
CA VAL A 162 -9.04 -12.63 -5.17
C VAL A 162 -7.63 -12.23 -4.76
N ARG A 163 -6.70 -13.17 -4.94
CA ARG A 163 -5.26 -12.94 -4.88
C ARG A 163 -4.56 -13.73 -5.98
N ILE A 164 -3.53 -13.14 -6.56
CA ILE A 164 -2.65 -13.78 -7.52
C ILE A 164 -1.22 -13.28 -7.33
N ASP A 165 -0.25 -14.16 -7.59
CA ASP A 165 1.16 -13.82 -7.61
C ASP A 165 1.46 -12.78 -8.71
N ALA A 166 2.37 -11.84 -8.44
CA ALA A 166 2.63 -10.75 -9.37
C ALA A 166 3.37 -11.24 -10.62
N GLU A 167 4.43 -12.02 -10.45
CA GLU A 167 5.24 -12.55 -11.55
C GLU A 167 4.39 -13.44 -12.47
N LEU A 168 3.55 -14.31 -11.87
CA LEU A 168 2.64 -15.18 -12.62
C LEU A 168 1.66 -14.37 -13.50
N LEU A 169 1.03 -13.33 -12.94
CA LEU A 169 0.07 -12.52 -13.69
C LEU A 169 0.77 -11.64 -14.74
N GLU A 170 1.86 -10.99 -14.35
CA GLU A 170 2.58 -10.05 -15.21
C GLU A 170 3.27 -10.73 -16.38
N SER A 171 3.82 -11.94 -16.17
CA SER A 171 4.40 -12.75 -17.26
C SER A 171 3.33 -13.15 -18.26
N HIS A 172 2.17 -13.62 -17.76
CA HIS A 172 1.03 -13.94 -18.63
C HIS A 172 0.56 -12.72 -19.42
N VAL A 173 0.38 -11.56 -18.79
CA VAL A 173 0.02 -10.34 -19.53
C VAL A 173 1.10 -9.96 -20.54
N GLY A 174 2.37 -10.07 -20.16
CA GLY A 174 3.52 -9.76 -21.01
C GLY A 174 3.56 -10.61 -22.28
N GLU A 175 3.31 -11.92 -22.19
CA GLU A 175 3.27 -12.82 -23.35
C GLU A 175 2.23 -12.38 -24.38
N TYR A 176 1.02 -12.05 -23.93
CA TYR A 176 -0.07 -11.61 -24.78
C TYR A 176 0.19 -10.22 -25.37
N VAL A 177 0.75 -9.30 -24.59
CA VAL A 177 1.17 -7.97 -25.08
C VAL A 177 2.25 -8.13 -26.15
N VAL A 178 3.25 -8.98 -25.94
CA VAL A 178 4.30 -9.26 -26.93
C VAL A 178 3.70 -9.85 -28.22
N ALA A 179 2.74 -10.77 -28.11
CA ALA A 179 2.04 -11.30 -29.26
C ALA A 179 1.28 -10.22 -30.06
N GLU A 180 0.70 -9.23 -29.37
CA GLU A 180 0.06 -8.08 -30.02
C GLU A 180 1.09 -7.19 -30.74
N LEU A 181 2.24 -6.95 -30.09
CA LEU A 181 3.33 -6.14 -30.64
C LEU A 181 3.99 -6.76 -31.89
N LEU A 182 3.77 -8.05 -32.16
CA LEU A 182 4.22 -8.72 -33.38
C LEU A 182 3.32 -8.47 -34.60
N LYS A 183 2.12 -7.91 -34.42
CA LYS A 183 1.18 -7.71 -35.54
C LYS A 183 1.69 -6.64 -36.51
N PRO A 184 1.52 -6.84 -37.84
CA PRO A 184 1.88 -5.83 -38.83
C PRO A 184 1.15 -4.49 -38.59
N GLY A 185 1.87 -3.38 -38.70
CA GLY A 185 1.30 -2.03 -38.56
C GLY A 185 0.92 -1.61 -37.14
N ILE A 186 1.12 -2.47 -36.11
CA ILE A 186 0.78 -2.13 -34.72
C ILE A 186 1.56 -0.93 -34.20
N ARG A 187 2.81 -0.75 -34.66
CA ARG A 187 3.65 0.40 -34.31
C ARG A 187 2.98 1.72 -34.66
N ASP A 188 2.50 1.85 -35.89
CA ASP A 188 1.86 3.09 -36.35
C ASP A 188 0.53 3.32 -35.61
N GLN A 189 -0.21 2.25 -35.31
CA GLN A 189 -1.42 2.33 -34.50
C GLN A 189 -1.13 2.80 -33.08
N ILE A 190 -0.07 2.28 -32.44
CA ILE A 190 0.36 2.71 -31.10
C ILE A 190 0.77 4.18 -31.12
N LEU A 191 1.57 4.62 -32.10
CA LEU A 191 1.99 6.01 -32.21
C LEU A 191 0.81 6.96 -32.45
N LYS A 192 -0.15 6.57 -33.30
CA LYS A 192 -1.39 7.33 -33.53
C LYS A 192 -2.25 7.40 -32.26
N ALA A 193 -2.43 6.30 -31.55
CA ALA A 193 -3.16 6.25 -30.29
C ALA A 193 -2.46 7.10 -29.22
N GLN A 194 -1.13 7.04 -29.11
CA GLN A 194 -0.36 7.85 -28.18
C GLN A 194 -0.52 9.35 -28.48
N ALA A 195 -0.48 9.75 -29.75
CA ALA A 195 -0.72 11.15 -30.15
C ALA A 195 -2.13 11.62 -29.76
N ALA A 196 -3.14 10.79 -29.96
CA ALA A 196 -4.51 11.12 -29.56
C ALA A 196 -4.66 11.25 -28.03
N VAL A 197 -4.05 10.35 -27.26
CA VAL A 197 -4.02 10.44 -25.78
C VAL A 197 -3.30 11.73 -25.33
N ARG A 198 -2.22 12.14 -26.01
CA ARG A 198 -1.54 13.42 -25.72
C ARG A 198 -2.42 14.64 -25.98
N GLU A 199 -3.29 14.57 -26.98
CA GLU A 199 -4.25 15.65 -27.23
C GLU A 199 -5.35 15.68 -26.17
N GLN A 200 -5.88 14.51 -25.79
CA GLN A 200 -6.81 14.38 -24.66
C GLN A 200 -6.21 14.91 -23.36
N LEU A 201 -4.91 14.71 -23.13
CA LEU A 201 -4.22 15.27 -21.97
C LEU A 201 -4.27 16.79 -21.91
N LYS A 202 -4.05 17.47 -23.04
CA LYS A 202 -4.16 18.93 -23.10
C LYS A 202 -5.57 19.38 -22.75
N GLN A 203 -6.58 18.73 -23.33
CA GLN A 203 -7.99 19.06 -23.08
C GLN A 203 -8.37 18.84 -21.61
N LEU A 204 -8.01 17.70 -21.02
CA LEU A 204 -8.26 17.40 -19.61
C LEU A 204 -7.50 18.34 -18.67
N SER A 205 -6.29 18.76 -19.02
CA SER A 205 -5.54 19.75 -18.25
C SER A 205 -6.23 21.10 -18.26
N GLN A 206 -6.66 21.57 -19.43
CA GLN A 206 -7.43 22.82 -19.57
C GLN A 206 -8.73 22.76 -18.77
N GLU A 207 -9.49 21.66 -18.86
CA GLU A 207 -10.71 21.48 -18.08
C GLU A 207 -10.45 21.52 -16.56
N ALA A 208 -9.33 20.92 -16.10
CA ALA A 208 -8.94 20.97 -14.70
C ALA A 208 -8.59 22.40 -14.26
N ASP A 209 -7.86 23.15 -15.08
CA ASP A 209 -7.48 24.54 -14.81
C ASP A 209 -8.72 25.45 -14.75
N ASP A 210 -9.66 25.29 -15.69
CA ASP A 210 -10.93 26.02 -15.72
C ASP A 210 -11.77 25.75 -14.47
N LEU A 211 -11.84 24.50 -14.01
CA LEU A 211 -12.54 24.15 -12.77
C LEU A 211 -11.87 24.76 -11.53
N VAL A 212 -10.53 24.82 -11.50
CA VAL A 212 -9.78 25.50 -10.42
C VAL A 212 -10.06 27.01 -10.44
N ALA A 213 -10.09 27.62 -11.63
CA ALA A 213 -10.41 29.03 -11.80
C ALA A 213 -11.84 29.33 -11.31
N ARG A 214 -12.84 28.55 -11.73
CA ARG A 214 -14.24 28.67 -11.27
C ARG A 214 -14.38 28.54 -9.76
N ARG A 215 -13.63 27.62 -9.15
CA ARG A 215 -13.62 27.47 -7.68
C ARG A 215 -13.09 28.73 -6.99
N THR A 216 -12.05 29.33 -7.56
CA THR A 216 -11.41 30.55 -7.04
C THR A 216 -12.33 31.76 -7.19
N GLU A 217 -13.02 31.86 -8.33
CA GLU A 217 -14.04 32.88 -8.59
C GLU A 217 -15.19 32.79 -7.56
N ALA A 218 -15.74 31.59 -7.35
CA ALA A 218 -16.78 31.37 -6.34
C ALA A 218 -16.32 31.79 -4.93
N GLY A 219 -15.06 31.50 -4.57
CA GLY A 219 -14.47 31.94 -3.30
C GLY A 219 -14.36 33.47 -3.19
N THR A 220 -13.97 34.14 -4.26
CA THR A 220 -13.91 35.61 -4.33
C THR A 220 -15.30 36.25 -4.16
N LEU A 221 -16.31 35.74 -4.88
CA LEU A 221 -17.69 36.24 -4.79
C LEU A 221 -18.26 36.08 -3.37
N TYR A 222 -17.97 34.95 -2.71
CA TYR A 222 -18.37 34.74 -1.32
C TYR A 222 -17.64 35.70 -0.36
N GLY A 223 -16.33 35.88 -0.51
CA GLY A 223 -15.54 36.82 0.30
C GLY A 223 -16.02 38.27 0.17
N GLN A 224 -16.50 38.65 -1.02
CA GLN A 224 -17.10 39.95 -1.31
C GLN A 224 -18.60 40.04 -0.94
N ARG A 225 -19.18 38.98 -0.36
CA ARG A 225 -20.60 38.87 0.03
C ARG A 225 -21.59 39.04 -1.13
N GLN A 226 -21.17 38.74 -2.35
CA GLN A 226 -22.04 38.75 -3.53
C GLN A 226 -22.92 37.50 -3.64
N ILE A 227 -22.52 36.40 -2.98
CA ILE A 227 -23.28 35.15 -2.89
C ILE A 227 -23.42 34.70 -1.43
N SER A 228 -24.45 33.91 -1.15
CA SER A 228 -24.65 33.29 0.16
C SER A 228 -23.64 32.15 0.41
N GLY A 229 -23.46 31.81 1.69
CA GLY A 229 -22.64 30.65 2.08
C GLY A 229 -23.18 29.33 1.50
N ASP A 230 -24.50 29.13 1.50
CA ASP A 230 -25.11 27.92 0.94
C ASP A 230 -24.85 27.77 -0.55
N SER A 231 -24.94 28.87 -1.32
CA SER A 231 -24.61 28.88 -2.75
C SER A 231 -23.14 28.57 -3.00
N PHE A 232 -22.23 29.12 -2.19
CA PHE A 232 -20.80 28.80 -2.27
C PHE A 232 -20.53 27.32 -1.96
N VAL A 233 -21.10 26.79 -0.88
CA VAL A 233 -20.92 25.38 -0.47
C VAL A 233 -21.45 24.43 -1.55
N ALA A 234 -22.60 24.73 -2.15
CA ALA A 234 -23.17 23.94 -3.24
C ALA A 234 -22.24 23.92 -4.47
N ALA A 235 -21.76 25.10 -4.90
CA ALA A 235 -20.85 25.22 -6.03
C ALA A 235 -19.49 24.53 -5.77
N ASP A 236 -18.90 24.73 -4.58
CA ASP A 236 -17.62 24.12 -4.19
C ASP A 236 -17.70 22.60 -4.19
N ARG A 237 -18.81 22.04 -3.70
CA ARG A 237 -19.05 20.59 -3.70
C ARG A 237 -19.10 20.02 -5.12
N GLU A 238 -19.84 20.66 -6.02
CA GLU A 238 -19.96 20.24 -7.41
C GLU A 238 -18.61 20.31 -8.13
N ILE A 239 -17.93 21.45 -8.04
CA ILE A 239 -16.62 21.67 -8.67
C ILE A 239 -15.59 20.67 -8.12
N THR A 240 -15.59 20.40 -6.82
CA THR A 240 -14.70 19.41 -6.20
C THR A 240 -14.96 17.99 -6.72
N ALA A 241 -16.22 17.62 -6.94
CA ALA A 241 -16.58 16.33 -7.52
C ALA A 241 -16.12 16.21 -8.99
N SER A 242 -16.29 17.26 -9.78
CA SER A 242 -15.81 17.32 -11.16
C SER A 242 -14.28 17.27 -11.23
N LEU A 243 -13.58 18.06 -10.41
CA LEU A 243 -12.12 18.03 -10.31
C LEU A 243 -11.58 16.65 -9.95
N LYS A 244 -12.23 15.93 -9.03
CA LYS A 244 -11.85 14.56 -8.68
C LYS A 244 -11.94 13.64 -9.90
N THR A 245 -12.99 13.78 -10.71
CA THR A 245 -13.21 12.98 -11.91
C THR A 245 -12.17 13.29 -12.99
N VAL A 246 -11.98 14.57 -13.31
CA VAL A 246 -11.00 15.03 -14.33
C VAL A 246 -9.58 14.64 -13.93
N ARG A 247 -9.18 14.86 -12.67
CA ARG A 247 -7.84 14.45 -12.19
C ARG A 247 -7.59 12.95 -12.27
N SER A 248 -8.62 12.13 -12.07
CA SER A 248 -8.51 10.68 -12.24
C SER A 248 -8.27 10.31 -13.71
N ARG A 249 -8.98 10.95 -14.64
CA ARG A 249 -8.81 10.74 -16.09
C ARG A 249 -7.44 11.23 -16.57
N LEU A 250 -7.01 12.40 -16.09
CA LEU A 250 -5.72 13.00 -16.42
C LEU A 250 -4.57 12.06 -16.03
N ARG A 251 -4.54 11.57 -14.78
CA ARG A 251 -3.53 10.60 -14.33
C ARG A 251 -3.48 9.35 -15.20
N TYR A 252 -4.63 8.81 -15.57
CA TYR A 252 -4.71 7.60 -16.40
C TYR A 252 -4.18 7.86 -17.82
N ALA A 253 -4.54 9.00 -18.41
CA ALA A 253 -4.04 9.42 -19.72
C ALA A 253 -2.53 9.72 -19.71
N GLU A 254 -2.00 10.30 -18.63
CA GLU A 254 -0.56 10.59 -18.47
C GLU A 254 0.24 9.30 -18.50
N GLN A 255 -0.21 8.30 -17.74
CA GLN A 255 0.42 6.98 -17.70
C GLN A 255 0.45 6.31 -19.08
N MET A 256 -0.63 6.42 -19.86
CA MET A 256 -0.67 5.88 -21.23
C MET A 256 0.18 6.68 -22.23
N ALA A 257 0.44 7.97 -21.99
CA ALA A 257 1.23 8.79 -22.90
C ALA A 257 2.75 8.71 -22.62
N GLN A 258 3.15 8.30 -21.41
CA GLN A 258 4.52 8.36 -20.92
C GLN A 258 5.38 7.16 -21.32
N PHE A 259 5.63 6.99 -22.62
CA PHE A 259 6.61 6.04 -23.14
C PHE A 259 7.25 6.50 -24.43
N SER A 260 8.42 5.94 -24.74
CA SER A 260 9.09 6.12 -26.03
C SER A 260 9.44 4.75 -26.62
N LEU A 261 8.94 4.50 -27.83
CA LEU A 261 9.34 3.34 -28.63
C LEU A 261 10.73 3.53 -29.28
N GLY A 262 11.30 4.73 -29.20
CA GLY A 262 12.51 5.11 -29.93
C GLY A 262 12.44 4.71 -31.42
N ASN A 263 13.58 4.30 -31.98
CA ASN A 263 13.68 3.77 -33.35
C ASN A 263 13.55 2.23 -33.40
N ALA A 264 13.02 1.59 -32.36
CA ALA A 264 12.99 0.13 -32.27
C ALA A 264 12.11 -0.48 -33.38
N LYS A 265 12.73 -1.05 -34.42
CA LYS A 265 12.02 -1.79 -35.46
C LYS A 265 11.45 -3.11 -34.92
N ASP A 266 12.12 -3.69 -33.94
CA ASP A 266 11.72 -4.90 -33.23
C ASP A 266 11.11 -4.53 -31.87
N LEU A 267 9.78 -4.56 -31.81
CA LEU A 267 9.02 -4.23 -30.60
C LEU A 267 9.10 -5.34 -29.53
N VAL A 268 9.44 -6.58 -29.90
CA VAL A 268 9.63 -7.68 -28.95
C VAL A 268 10.93 -7.50 -28.20
N ARG A 269 12.02 -7.20 -28.93
CA ARG A 269 13.29 -6.85 -28.29
C ARG A 269 13.16 -5.63 -27.40
N TRP A 270 12.42 -4.61 -27.85
CA TRP A 270 12.11 -3.43 -27.04
C TRP A 270 11.38 -3.83 -25.75
N TRP A 271 10.34 -4.67 -25.80
CA TRP A 271 9.57 -5.08 -24.62
C TRP A 271 10.43 -5.75 -23.56
N ASN A 272 11.39 -6.58 -23.98
CA ASN A 272 12.26 -7.29 -23.04
C ASN A 272 13.23 -6.36 -22.31
N THR A 273 13.69 -5.28 -22.94
CA THR A 273 14.66 -4.33 -22.38
C THR A 273 14.05 -3.03 -21.85
N ALA A 274 12.76 -2.77 -22.11
CA ALA A 274 12.11 -1.52 -21.74
C ALA A 274 11.96 -1.38 -20.22
N PRO A 275 12.06 -0.16 -19.66
CA PRO A 275 11.73 0.10 -18.27
C PRO A 275 10.28 -0.30 -17.96
N THR A 276 10.00 -0.78 -16.75
CA THR A 276 8.65 -1.21 -16.32
C THR A 276 7.60 -0.13 -16.56
N ALA A 277 7.92 1.14 -16.32
CA ALA A 277 7.02 2.26 -16.59
C ALA A 277 6.58 2.31 -18.06
N SER A 278 7.49 2.02 -19.00
CA SER A 278 7.16 1.95 -20.43
C SER A 278 6.34 0.70 -20.78
N LYS A 279 6.64 -0.45 -20.16
CA LYS A 279 5.83 -1.67 -20.32
C LYS A 279 4.41 -1.44 -19.80
N LYS A 280 4.27 -0.79 -18.64
CA LYS A 280 2.99 -0.40 -18.02
C LYS A 280 2.21 0.53 -18.94
N ALA A 281 2.84 1.58 -19.46
CA ALA A 281 2.21 2.52 -20.36
C ALA A 281 1.64 1.83 -21.61
N ILE A 282 2.41 0.94 -22.24
CA ILE A 282 1.92 0.17 -23.40
C ILE A 282 0.83 -0.81 -23.00
N ALA A 283 0.98 -1.54 -21.89
CA ALA A 283 -0.05 -2.45 -21.41
C ALA A 283 -1.37 -1.71 -21.17
N MET A 284 -1.33 -0.53 -20.54
CA MET A 284 -2.51 0.32 -20.31
C MET A 284 -3.08 0.94 -21.59
N LEU A 285 -2.25 1.19 -22.61
CA LEU A 285 -2.72 1.68 -23.91
C LEU A 285 -3.46 0.58 -24.67
N LEU A 286 -2.92 -0.65 -24.67
CA LEU A 286 -3.45 -1.80 -25.41
C LEU A 286 -4.61 -2.50 -24.69
N LEU A 287 -4.61 -2.51 -23.36
CA LEU A 287 -5.61 -3.18 -22.54
C LEU A 287 -6.56 -2.15 -21.92
N GLU A 288 -7.85 -2.45 -21.95
CA GLU A 288 -8.85 -1.72 -21.16
C GLU A 288 -8.77 -2.12 -19.70
N ASN A 289 -8.60 -3.42 -19.43
CA ASN A 289 -8.53 -3.96 -18.08
C ASN A 289 -8.00 -5.41 -18.08
N VAL A 290 -7.40 -5.82 -16.97
CA VAL A 290 -7.08 -7.23 -16.67
C VAL A 290 -7.95 -7.70 -15.51
N GLU A 291 -8.95 -8.53 -15.80
CA GLU A 291 -9.85 -9.10 -14.78
C GLU A 291 -9.22 -10.36 -14.19
N VAL A 292 -9.09 -10.41 -12.86
CA VAL A 292 -8.57 -11.59 -12.15
C VAL A 292 -9.67 -12.22 -11.32
N PHE A 293 -9.90 -13.51 -11.53
CA PHE A 293 -10.90 -14.32 -10.83
C PHE A 293 -10.24 -15.12 -9.68
N PRO A 294 -11.04 -15.58 -8.70
CA PRO A 294 -10.55 -16.47 -7.64
C PRO A 294 -9.91 -17.73 -8.23
N ALA A 295 -8.90 -18.27 -7.53
CA ALA A 295 -8.40 -19.61 -7.83
C ALA A 295 -9.48 -20.67 -7.52
N SER A 296 -9.42 -21.81 -8.21
CA SER A 296 -10.34 -22.94 -7.94
C SER A 296 -10.19 -23.48 -6.50
N ALA A 297 -8.98 -23.43 -5.95
CA ALA A 297 -8.66 -23.91 -4.61
C ALA A 297 -7.51 -23.12 -3.97
N ARG A 298 -7.34 -23.28 -2.65
CA ARG A 298 -6.21 -22.72 -1.91
C ARG A 298 -4.92 -23.43 -2.32
N GLY A 299 -3.85 -22.66 -2.56
CA GLY A 299 -2.53 -23.22 -2.88
C GLY A 299 -2.25 -23.40 -4.37
N VAL A 300 -3.19 -23.06 -5.26
CA VAL A 300 -2.95 -23.04 -6.71
C VAL A 300 -1.83 -22.05 -7.05
N ARG A 301 -0.75 -22.58 -7.62
CA ARG A 301 0.45 -21.82 -8.01
C ARG A 301 0.55 -21.55 -9.52
N THR A 302 -0.39 -22.09 -10.30
CA THR A 302 -0.47 -21.91 -11.75
C THR A 302 -1.59 -20.94 -12.12
N LEU A 303 -1.53 -20.40 -13.35
CA LEU A 303 -2.61 -19.60 -13.89
C LEU A 303 -3.61 -20.50 -14.60
N GLU A 304 -4.74 -20.76 -13.94
CA GLU A 304 -5.82 -21.59 -14.48
C GLU A 304 -6.52 -20.88 -15.66
N PRO A 305 -7.04 -21.64 -16.64
CA PRO A 305 -7.83 -21.06 -17.73
C PRO A 305 -8.97 -20.19 -17.21
N GLY A 306 -9.10 -18.97 -17.75
CA GLY A 306 -10.13 -18.01 -17.34
C GLY A 306 -9.87 -17.29 -16.02
N ARG A 307 -8.77 -17.60 -15.30
CA ARG A 307 -8.42 -16.91 -14.05
C ARG A 307 -7.94 -15.48 -14.28
N ALA A 308 -7.25 -15.21 -15.40
CA ALA A 308 -6.95 -13.88 -15.86
C ALA A 308 -7.60 -13.67 -17.23
N VAL A 309 -8.39 -12.60 -17.37
CA VAL A 309 -9.08 -12.24 -18.60
C VAL A 309 -8.61 -10.86 -19.02
N LEU A 310 -7.91 -10.80 -20.16
CA LEU A 310 -7.42 -9.56 -20.75
C LEU A 310 -8.51 -8.94 -21.63
N ARG A 311 -8.98 -7.75 -21.26
CA ARG A 311 -9.90 -6.94 -22.07
C ARG A 311 -9.08 -6.01 -22.95
N TRP A 312 -9.11 -6.24 -24.25
CA TRP A 312 -8.33 -5.48 -25.22
C TRP A 312 -9.05 -4.23 -25.68
N ARG A 313 -8.30 -3.13 -25.79
CA ARG A 313 -8.80 -1.88 -26.34
C ARG A 313 -8.73 -1.91 -27.85
N LYS A 314 -9.76 -1.36 -28.49
CA LYS A 314 -9.66 -0.98 -29.90
C LYS A 314 -8.88 0.33 -30.00
N LEU A 315 -7.62 0.30 -30.43
CA LEU A 315 -6.80 1.53 -30.54
C LEU A 315 -7.46 2.61 -31.41
N SER A 316 -8.26 2.22 -32.40
CA SER A 316 -9.05 3.15 -33.21
C SER A 316 -10.00 4.02 -32.39
N SER A 317 -10.52 3.54 -31.25
CA SER A 317 -11.42 4.30 -30.38
C SER A 317 -10.71 5.42 -29.61
N LEU A 318 -9.38 5.38 -29.52
CA LEU A 318 -8.60 6.47 -28.94
C LEU A 318 -8.33 7.58 -29.95
N SER A 319 -8.25 7.23 -31.24
CA SER A 319 -8.00 8.16 -32.33
C SER A 319 -9.26 8.67 -33.05
N GLY A 320 -10.43 8.13 -32.70
CA GLY A 320 -11.72 8.47 -33.28
C GLY A 320 -12.50 9.41 -32.35
N GLY A 321 -12.20 10.70 -32.48
CA GLY A 321 -13.01 11.83 -32.05
C GLY A 321 -13.19 12.76 -33.25
#